data_AF-A0A6S6U0V4-F1
#
_entry.id   AF-A0A6S6U0V4-F1
#
_cell.length_a   1.000
_cell.length_b   1.000
_cell.length_c   1.000
_cell.angle_alpha   90.00
_cell.angle_beta   90.00
_cell.angle_gamma   90.00
#
_symmetry.space_group_name_H-M   'P 1'
#
loop_
_entity.id
_entity.type
_entity.pdbx_description
1 polymer ?
#
loop_
_entity_poly.entity_id
_entity_poly.type
_entity_poly.pdbx_seq_one_letter_code
_entity_poly.pdbx_strand_id
1 'polypeptide(L)' 'MDESTGDKIKVLKERLAKLLAEYRIKHDELELAVEEWDIGEIHVALDQYKKEINKLKKEVHQLETA' A
#
# COMPACT_ATOMS: atom_id res chain seq x y z
N MET A 1 4.03 -6.70 27.67
CA MET A 1 4.07 -6.36 26.24
C MET A 1 3.07 -7.28 25.57
N ASP A 2 1.91 -6.75 25.23
CA ASP A 2 0.78 -7.49 24.67
C ASP A 2 1.18 -8.22 23.39
N GLU A 3 1.19 -9.55 23.46
CA GLU A 3 1.45 -10.45 22.34
C GLU A 3 0.55 -10.14 21.12
N SER A 4 -0.63 -9.56 21.36
CA SER A 4 -1.58 -9.10 20.34
C SER A 4 -1.15 -7.87 19.54
N THR A 5 -0.35 -6.95 20.08
CA THR A 5 0.05 -5.73 19.35
C THR A 5 1.18 -6.04 18.37
N GLY A 6 2.14 -6.87 18.80
CA GLY A 6 3.22 -7.34 17.93
C GLY A 6 2.72 -8.14 16.73
N ASP A 7 1.74 -9.04 16.94
CA ASP A 7 1.14 -9.81 15.86
C ASP A 7 0.35 -8.92 14.87
N LYS A 8 -0.42 -7.94 15.38
CA LYS A 8 -1.11 -6.95 14.54
C LYS A 8 -0.14 -6.12 13.70
N ILE A 9 0.95 -5.63 14.30
CA ILE A 9 1.99 -4.89 13.58
C ILE A 9 2.58 -5.75 12.46
N LYS A 10 2.82 -7.04 12.73
CA LYS A 10 3.33 -7.98 11.73
C LYS A 10 2.36 -8.14 10.56
N VAL A 11 1.08 -8.40 10.83
CA VAL A 11 0.02 -8.51 9.81
C VAL A 11 -0.08 -7.23 8.98
N LEU A 12 -0.03 -6.06 9.61
CA LEU A 12 -0.09 -4.78 8.92
C LEU A 12 1.15 -4.52 8.06
N LYS A 13 2.35 -4.90 8.53
CA LYS A 13 3.59 -4.83 7.75
C LYS A 13 3.56 -5.78 6.55
N GLU A 14 3.04 -7.00 6.71
CA GLU A 14 2.84 -7.95 5.61
C GLU A 14 1.85 -7.42 4.57
N ARG A 15 0.73 -6.84 5.02
CA ARG A 15 -0.25 -6.20 4.13
C ARG A 15 0.34 -5.00 3.39
N LEU A 16 1.14 -4.19 4.07
CA LEU A 16 1.84 -3.05 3.48
C LEU A 16 2.87 -3.50 2.44
N ALA A 17 3.60 -4.59 2.68
CA ALA A 17 4.51 -5.18 1.70
C ALA A 17 3.79 -5.66 0.44
N LYS A 18 2.61 -6.30 0.59
CA LYS A 18 1.76 -6.70 -0.55
C LYS A 18 1.30 -5.49 -1.36
N LEU A 19 0.76 -4.47 -0.70
CA LEU A 19 0.32 -3.25 -1.35
C LEU A 19 1.45 -2.52 -2.09
N LEU A 20 2.66 -2.52 -1.53
CA LEU A 20 3.83 -1.95 -2.21
C LEU A 20 4.22 -2.75 -3.47
N ALA A 21 4.12 -4.07 -3.42
CA ALA A 21 4.35 -4.91 -4.59
C ALA A 21 3.29 -4.67 -5.68
N GLU A 22 2.00 -4.60 -5.31
CA GLU A 22 0.91 -4.28 -6.23
C GLU A 22 1.05 -2.87 -6.82
N TYR A 23 1.39 -1.88 -6.00
CA TYR A 23 1.68 -0.51 -6.45
C TYR A 23 2.79 -0.50 -7.50
N ARG A 24 3.87 -1.26 -7.27
CA ARG A 24 4.98 -1.36 -8.21
C ARG A 24 4.54 -1.99 -9.53
N ILE A 25 3.82 -3.10 -9.48
CA ILE A 25 3.29 -3.76 -10.69
C ILE A 25 2.42 -2.79 -11.49
N LYS A 26 1.52 -2.06 -10.82
CA LYS A 26 0.67 -1.06 -11.47
C LYS A 26 1.45 0.14 -12.02
N HIS A 27 2.56 0.50 -11.39
CA HIS A 27 3.44 1.53 -11.92
C HIS A 27 4.19 1.05 -13.17
N ASP A 28 4.70 -0.19 -13.16
CA ASP A 28 5.28 -0.81 -14.35
C ASP A 28 4.23 -0.90 -15.48
N GLU A 29 2.96 -1.22 -15.17
CA GLU A 29 1.85 -1.17 -16.15
C GLU A 29 1.62 0.25 -16.70
N LEU A 30 1.74 1.29 -15.86
CA LEU A 30 1.63 2.69 -16.30
C LEU A 30 2.73 3.04 -17.30
N GLU A 31 3.97 2.58 -17.06
CA GLU A 31 5.12 2.83 -17.94
C GLU A 31 4.97 2.14 -19.30
N LEU A 32 4.20 1.05 -19.35
CA LEU A 32 3.91 0.30 -20.58
C LEU A 32 2.61 0.76 -21.27
N ALA A 33 1.76 1.53 -20.58
CA ALA A 33 0.49 1.99 -21.12
C ALA A 33 0.72 3.07 -22.19
N VAL A 34 0.11 2.88 -23.36
CA VAL A 34 0.20 3.80 -24.50
C VAL A 34 -1.12 4.55 -24.77
N GLU A 35 -2.22 4.10 -24.18
CA GLU A 35 -3.55 4.67 -24.33
C GLU A 35 -3.90 5.58 -23.15
N GLU A 36 -4.36 6.81 -23.43
CA GLU A 36 -4.68 7.81 -22.39
C GLU A 36 -5.77 7.34 -21.41
N TRP A 37 -6.70 6.51 -21.87
CA TRP A 37 -7.75 5.94 -21.03
C TRP A 37 -7.18 4.98 -19.99
N ASP A 38 -6.34 4.02 -20.41
CA ASP A 38 -5.64 3.08 -19.53
C ASP A 38 -4.74 3.80 -18.53
N ILE A 39 -4.02 4.84 -18.97
CA ILE A 39 -3.19 5.69 -18.11
C ILE A 39 -4.03 6.33 -17.00
N GLY A 40 -5.22 6.84 -17.33
CA GLY A 40 -6.14 7.43 -16.37
C GLY A 40 -6.61 6.44 -15.29
N GLU A 41 -7.02 5.23 -15.70
CA GLU A 41 -7.44 4.18 -14.77
C GLU A 41 -6.30 3.70 -13.86
N ILE A 42 -5.09 3.53 -14.43
CA ILE A 42 -3.90 3.14 -13.68
C ILE A 42 -3.52 4.24 -12.66
N HIS A 43 -3.60 5.52 -13.03
CA HIS A 43 -3.37 6.61 -12.10
C HIS A 43 -4.35 6.63 -10.92
N VAL A 44 -5.64 6.36 -11.16
CA VAL A 44 -6.64 6.24 -10.10
C VAL A 44 -6.30 5.09 -9.15
N ALA A 45 -5.91 3.93 -9.70
CA ALA A 45 -5.51 2.78 -8.89
C ALA A 45 -4.26 3.10 -8.04
N LEU A 46 -3.23 3.72 -8.62
CA LEU A 46 -2.01 4.13 -7.91
C LEU A 46 -2.31 5.12 -6.77
N ASP A 47 -3.24 6.06 -6.96
CA ASP A 47 -3.66 6.97 -5.89
C ASP A 47 -4.36 6.24 -4.73
N GLN A 48 -5.22 5.27 -5.04
CA GLN A 48 -5.87 4.43 -4.03
C GLN A 48 -4.85 3.62 -3.23
N TYR A 49 -3.90 2.97 -3.90
CA TYR A 49 -2.81 2.24 -3.26
C TYR A 49 -1.98 3.15 -2.35
N LYS A 50 -1.63 4.36 -2.82
CA LYS A 50 -0.88 5.34 -2.03
C LYS A 50 -1.63 5.76 -0.76
N LYS A 51 -2.95 5.96 -0.85
CA LYS A 51 -3.82 6.26 0.30
C LYS A 51 -3.84 5.10 1.30
N GLU A 52 -4.00 3.86 0.85
CA GLU A 52 -3.98 2.69 1.73
C GLU A 52 -2.62 2.50 2.40
N ILE A 53 -1.51 2.62 1.66
CA ILE A 53 -0.15 2.52 2.22
C ILE A 53 0.07 3.57 3.31
N ASN A 54 -0.34 4.82 3.08
CA ASN A 54 -0.21 5.88 4.09
C ASN A 54 -1.08 5.61 5.33
N LYS A 55 -2.28 5.07 5.15
CA LYS A 55 -3.16 4.68 6.27
C LYS A 55 -2.50 3.58 7.10
N LEU A 56 -2.01 2.52 6.46
CA LEU A 56 -1.35 1.40 7.14
C LEU A 56 -0.06 1.83 7.82
N LYS A 57 0.76 2.71 7.20
CA LYS A 57 1.94 3.28 7.86
C LYS A 57 1.59 4.02 9.15
N LYS A 58 0.54 4.85 9.12
CA LYS A 58 0.08 5.57 10.31
C LYS A 58 -0.40 4.59 11.39
N GLU A 59 -1.16 3.57 11.01
CA GLU A 59 -1.68 2.57 11.95
C GLU A 59 -0.55 1.76 12.60
N VAL A 60 0.44 1.32 11.82
CA VAL A 60 1.65 0.67 12.34
C VAL A 60 2.40 1.60 13.30
N HIS A 61 2.62 2.86 12.90
CA HIS A 61 3.34 3.81 13.74
C HIS A 61 2.60 4.10 15.05
N GLN A 62 1.27 4.19 15.03
CA GLN A 62 0.45 4.35 16.24
C GLN A 62 0.55 3.14 17.15
N LEU A 63 0.52 1.91 16.60
CA LEU A 63 0.66 0.68 17.38
C LEU A 63 2.08 0.48 17.92
N GLU A 64 3.11 0.98 17.23
CA GLU A 64 4.50 0.94 17.71
C GLU A 64 4.78 1.99 18.81
N THR A 65 3.99 3.07 18.87
CA THR A 65 4.16 4.17 19.83
C THR A 65 3.18 4.11 21.01
N ALA A 66 2.10 3.31 20.89
CA ALA A 66 1.09 3.08 21.93
C ALA A 66 1.55 2.04 22.96
#